data_AF-A0AAD4E367-F1
#
_entry.id   AF-A0AAD4E367-F1
#
_cell.length_a   1.000
_cell.length_b   1.000
_cell.length_c   1.000
_cell.angle_alpha   90.00
_cell.angle_beta   90.00
_cell.angle_gamma   90.00
#
_symmetry.space_group_name_H-M   'P 1'
#
loop_
_entity.id
_entity.type
_entity.pdbx_description
1 polymer ?
#
loop_
_entity_poly.entity_id
_entity_poly.type
_entity_poly.pdbx_seq_one_letter_code
_entity_poly.pdbx_strand_id
1 'polypeptide(L)'
;MTRRTSQVRGELKTKMHILTASFFGFRASRSIPAIKQNRDLAESLKEGSRFVFKDWEMKRGIYKTGLIQEAVNDMWFANRSDEGIVYAKYFDPLPIQTIALILTAIECCIDEWMTGVKEDIKFSSVAYSPVYLLHLNSLRRFDERTAAYKLLGKIGVNLLDVARYFFITYVIHHPN
;
A
#
# COMPACT_ATOMS: atom_id res chain seq x y z
N MET A 1 -4.05 16.82 17.54
CA MET A 1 -3.32 15.78 16.76
C MET A 1 -3.68 15.85 15.27
N THR A 2 -3.33 16.92 14.55
CA THR A 2 -3.89 17.18 13.20
C THR A 2 -2.84 17.35 12.08
N ARG A 3 -1.73 18.05 12.33
CA ARG A 3 -0.75 18.40 11.28
C ARG A 3 0.17 17.26 10.84
N ARG A 4 0.65 16.45 11.79
CA ARG A 4 1.61 15.35 11.49
C ARG A 4 0.92 14.21 10.74
N THR A 5 -0.29 13.84 11.14
CA THR A 5 -1.05 12.77 10.49
C THR A 5 -1.55 13.16 9.09
N SER A 6 -1.89 14.44 8.86
CA SER A 6 -2.22 14.91 7.50
C SER A 6 -1.03 14.88 6.56
N GLN A 7 0.18 15.17 7.07
CA GLN A 7 1.41 15.12 6.29
C GLN A 7 1.72 13.69 5.85
N VAL A 8 1.72 12.72 6.77
CA VAL A 8 2.00 11.30 6.45
C VAL A 8 1.03 10.75 5.40
N ARG A 9 -0.27 11.05 5.51
CA ARG A 9 -1.25 10.59 4.51
C ARG A 9 -1.05 11.24 3.16
N GLY A 10 -0.78 12.55 3.12
CA GLY A 10 -0.52 13.26 1.88
C GLY A 10 0.70 12.70 1.15
N GLU A 11 1.80 12.51 1.89
CA GLU A 11 3.03 11.92 1.38
C GLU A 11 2.84 10.49 0.87
N LEU A 12 2.17 9.64 1.66
CA LEU A 12 1.84 8.27 1.25
C LEU A 12 1.00 8.26 -0.02
N LYS A 13 -0.03 9.09 -0.11
CA LYS A 13 -0.86 9.19 -1.30
C LYS A 13 -0.04 9.59 -2.53
N THR A 14 0.83 10.60 -2.41
CA THR A 14 1.69 11.04 -3.52
C THR A 14 2.60 9.93 -4.03
N LYS A 15 3.25 9.17 -3.13
CA LYS A 15 4.10 8.04 -3.52
C LYS A 15 3.26 6.91 -4.15
N MET A 16 2.18 6.51 -3.48
CA MET A 16 1.33 5.40 -3.94
C MET A 16 0.66 5.66 -5.28
N HIS A 17 0.36 6.91 -5.61
CA HIS A 17 -0.26 7.27 -6.88
C HIS A 17 0.57 6.85 -8.10
N ILE A 18 1.89 7.06 -8.04
CA ILE A 18 2.81 6.68 -9.12
C ILE A 18 2.99 5.17 -9.14
N LEU A 19 3.26 4.57 -7.98
CA LEU A 19 3.49 3.14 -7.83
C LEU A 19 2.28 2.32 -8.29
N THR A 20 1.07 2.66 -7.82
CA THR A 20 -0.17 1.95 -8.15
C THR A 20 -0.48 2.01 -9.64
N ALA A 21 -0.33 3.19 -10.26
CA ALA A 21 -0.58 3.36 -11.69
C ALA A 21 0.36 2.49 -12.53
N SER A 22 1.66 2.52 -12.21
CA SER A 22 2.69 1.73 -12.89
C SER A 22 2.49 0.23 -12.68
N PHE A 23 2.28 -0.19 -11.43
CA PHE A 23 2.21 -1.60 -11.03
C PHE A 23 1.05 -2.35 -11.70
N PHE A 24 -0.12 -1.73 -11.79
CA PHE A 24 -1.29 -2.35 -12.44
C PHE A 24 -1.40 -2.06 -13.95
N GLY A 25 -0.61 -1.11 -14.46
CA GLY A 25 -0.62 -0.75 -15.88
C GLY A 25 -1.75 0.20 -16.28
N PHE A 26 -2.20 1.07 -15.36
CA PHE A 26 -3.12 2.16 -15.69
C PHE A 26 -2.48 3.13 -16.67
N ARG A 27 -3.24 3.59 -17.65
CA ARG A 27 -2.72 4.42 -18.76
C ARG A 27 -3.30 5.83 -18.70
N ALA A 28 -2.44 6.84 -18.71
CA ALA A 28 -2.83 8.26 -18.81
C ALA A 28 -3.24 8.67 -20.25
N SER A 29 -3.99 7.81 -20.95
CA SER A 29 -4.51 8.06 -22.30
C SER A 29 -6.01 8.31 -22.24
N ARG A 30 -6.49 9.28 -23.03
CA ARG A 30 -7.93 9.59 -23.18
C ARG A 30 -8.58 8.88 -24.37
N SER A 31 -7.88 7.92 -24.99
CA SER A 31 -8.49 7.11 -26.05
C SER A 31 -9.61 6.23 -25.47
N ILE A 32 -10.67 6.02 -26.23
CA ILE A 32 -11.81 5.17 -25.82
C ILE A 32 -11.34 3.77 -25.36
N PRO A 33 -10.41 3.09 -26.05
CA PRO A 33 -9.89 1.80 -25.59
C PRO A 33 -9.16 1.88 -24.25
N ALA A 34 -8.34 2.92 -24.02
CA ALA A 34 -7.63 3.09 -22.76
C ALA A 34 -8.58 3.40 -21.60
N ILE A 35 -9.58 4.24 -21.82
CA ILE A 35 -10.62 4.56 -20.83
C ILE A 35 -11.35 3.29 -20.42
N LYS A 36 -11.79 2.48 -21.40
CA LYS A 36 -12.45 1.20 -21.11
C LYS A 36 -11.52 0.26 -20.34
N GLN A 37 -10.27 0.08 -20.78
CA GLN A 37 -9.29 -0.78 -20.11
C GLN A 37 -9.06 -0.36 -18.65
N ASN A 38 -8.85 0.93 -18.40
CA ASN A 38 -8.60 1.44 -17.05
C ASN A 38 -9.81 1.19 -16.13
N ARG A 39 -11.03 1.45 -16.61
CA ARG A 39 -12.25 1.20 -15.83
C ARG A 39 -12.40 -0.29 -15.52
N ASP A 40 -12.32 -1.14 -16.54
CA ASP A 40 -12.50 -2.59 -16.38
C ASP A 40 -11.43 -3.17 -15.42
N LEU A 41 -10.19 -2.64 -15.48
CA LEU A 41 -9.12 -2.99 -14.55
C LEU A 41 -9.40 -2.51 -13.12
N ALA A 42 -9.82 -1.25 -12.93
CA ALA A 42 -10.14 -0.71 -11.61
C ALA A 42 -11.27 -1.50 -10.94
N GLU A 43 -12.34 -1.79 -11.67
CA GLU A 43 -13.46 -2.62 -11.22
C GLU A 43 -12.98 -4.03 -10.82
N SER A 44 -12.16 -4.68 -11.67
CA SER A 44 -11.62 -6.01 -11.38
C SER A 44 -10.74 -6.05 -10.13
N LEU A 45 -9.87 -5.05 -9.95
CA LEU A 45 -9.00 -4.94 -8.78
C LEU A 45 -9.79 -4.74 -7.49
N LYS A 46 -10.87 -3.95 -7.54
CA LYS A 46 -11.75 -3.71 -6.38
C LYS A 46 -12.62 -4.90 -6.04
N GLU A 47 -13.01 -5.71 -7.02
CA GLU A 47 -13.90 -6.86 -6.80
C GLU A 47 -13.26 -7.88 -5.84
N GLY A 48 -13.75 -7.91 -4.59
CA GLY A 48 -13.18 -8.78 -3.54
C GLY A 48 -11.75 -8.38 -3.15
N SER A 49 -11.37 -7.12 -3.36
CA SER A 49 -10.05 -6.56 -3.02
C SER A 49 -8.88 -7.33 -3.63
N ARG A 50 -8.95 -7.73 -4.91
CA ARG A 50 -7.88 -8.49 -5.59
C ARG A 50 -6.50 -7.81 -5.52
N PHE A 51 -6.47 -6.49 -5.43
CA PHE A 51 -5.22 -5.71 -5.31
C PHE A 51 -4.34 -6.09 -4.09
N VAL A 52 -4.91 -6.74 -3.06
CA VAL A 52 -4.13 -7.14 -1.88
C VAL A 52 -3.26 -8.38 -2.12
N PHE A 53 -3.49 -9.13 -3.19
CA PHE A 53 -2.79 -10.39 -3.48
C PHE A 53 -1.48 -10.15 -4.23
N LYS A 54 -0.50 -11.03 -4.02
CA LYS A 54 0.76 -11.06 -4.80
C LYS A 54 0.48 -11.28 -6.28
N ASP A 55 -0.38 -12.24 -6.55
CA ASP A 55 -0.92 -12.55 -7.88
C ASP A 55 -2.43 -12.31 -7.79
N TRP A 56 -2.85 -11.15 -8.27
CA TRP A 56 -4.22 -10.66 -8.16
C TRP A 56 -5.17 -11.29 -9.18
N GLU A 57 -4.64 -11.84 -10.28
CA GLU A 57 -5.41 -12.59 -11.27
C GLU A 57 -5.79 -13.97 -10.73
N MET A 58 -4.81 -14.71 -10.19
CA MET A 58 -5.04 -16.04 -9.59
C MET A 58 -5.46 -15.99 -8.12
N LYS A 59 -5.52 -14.79 -7.52
CA LYS A 59 -5.82 -14.56 -6.09
C LYS A 59 -4.91 -15.37 -5.16
N ARG A 60 -3.60 -15.35 -5.42
CA ARG A 60 -2.58 -16.06 -4.60
C ARG A 60 -1.74 -15.10 -3.79
N GLY A 61 -1.47 -15.49 -2.54
CA GLY A 61 -0.65 -14.71 -1.61
C GLY A 61 -1.35 -13.43 -1.13
N ILE A 62 -2.45 -13.57 -0.40
CA ILE A 62 -3.17 -12.44 0.21
C ILE A 62 -2.23 -11.61 1.11
N TYR A 63 -2.35 -10.28 1.03
CA TYR A 63 -1.50 -9.28 1.72
C TYR A 63 0.00 -9.36 1.38
N LYS A 64 0.35 -9.93 0.23
CA LYS A 64 1.73 -10.01 -0.28
C LYS A 64 1.91 -9.30 -1.63
N THR A 65 1.02 -8.35 -1.96
CA THR A 65 1.22 -7.48 -3.13
C THR A 65 2.54 -6.70 -2.99
N GLY A 66 3.28 -6.59 -4.10
CA GLY A 66 4.58 -5.88 -4.12
C GLY A 66 4.47 -4.42 -3.70
N LEU A 67 3.31 -3.80 -3.97
CA LEU A 67 3.01 -2.42 -3.57
C LEU A 67 3.13 -2.16 -2.07
N ILE A 68 2.87 -3.15 -1.21
CA ILE A 68 3.04 -2.96 0.24
C ILE A 68 4.53 -2.77 0.56
N GLN A 69 5.41 -3.55 -0.06
CA GLN A 69 6.85 -3.44 0.18
C GLN A 69 7.40 -2.13 -0.36
N GLU A 70 7.01 -1.74 -1.57
CA GLU A 70 7.43 -0.47 -2.18
C GLU A 70 6.98 0.72 -1.31
N ALA A 71 5.73 0.70 -0.83
CA ALA A 71 5.23 1.72 0.09
C ALA A 71 6.05 1.80 1.38
N VAL A 72 6.39 0.65 1.97
CA VAL A 72 7.17 0.61 3.21
C VAL A 72 8.57 1.20 2.99
N ASN A 73 9.24 0.78 1.91
CA ASN A 73 10.57 1.25 1.56
C ASN A 73 10.57 2.77 1.35
N ASP A 74 9.66 3.27 0.53
CA ASP A 74 9.63 4.68 0.12
C ASP A 74 9.18 5.63 1.24
N MET A 75 8.34 5.17 2.17
CA MET A 75 7.79 6.02 3.24
C MET A 75 8.66 6.08 4.49
N TRP A 76 9.27 4.96 4.88
CA TRP A 76 9.86 4.84 6.23
C TRP A 76 11.31 4.34 6.22
N PHE A 77 11.86 3.95 5.06
CA PHE A 77 13.18 3.34 4.94
C PHE A 77 13.99 3.87 3.74
N ALA A 78 13.65 5.04 3.21
CA ALA A 78 14.32 5.63 2.06
C ALA A 78 15.56 6.46 2.47
N ASN A 79 15.55 7.04 3.67
CA ASN A 79 16.63 7.90 4.18
C ASN A 79 16.95 7.61 5.64
N ARG A 80 18.16 8.03 6.06
CA ARG A 80 18.66 7.83 7.44
C ARG A 80 17.81 8.50 8.52
N SER A 81 17.07 9.54 8.15
CA SER A 81 16.20 10.32 9.04
C SER A 81 14.75 9.82 9.08
N ASP A 82 14.39 8.83 8.27
CA ASP A 82 13.00 8.36 8.17
C ASP A 82 12.59 7.62 9.45
N GLU A 83 11.28 7.63 9.75
CA GLU A 83 10.77 7.13 11.03
C GLU A 83 11.03 5.63 11.24
N GLY A 84 11.07 4.83 10.17
CA GLY A 84 11.39 3.40 10.24
C GLY A 84 12.83 3.13 10.66
N ILE A 85 13.73 4.09 10.41
CA ILE A 85 15.14 4.04 10.84
C ILE A 85 15.29 4.63 12.25
N VAL A 86 14.84 5.86 12.45
CA VAL A 86 15.02 6.60 13.72
C VAL A 86 14.24 5.94 14.87
N TYR A 87 13.08 5.37 14.57
CA TYR A 87 12.20 4.76 15.56
C TYR A 87 11.91 3.29 15.28
N ALA A 88 12.92 2.53 14.84
CA ALA A 88 12.83 1.13 14.43
C ALA A 88 12.04 0.22 15.38
N LYS A 89 12.12 0.44 16.70
CA LYS A 89 11.38 -0.34 17.70
C LYS A 89 9.85 -0.30 17.56
N TYR A 90 9.29 0.76 16.96
CA TYR A 90 7.84 0.87 16.72
C TYR A 90 7.41 0.20 15.41
N PHE A 91 8.38 -0.25 14.60
CA PHE A 91 8.16 -0.94 13.35
C PHE A 91 8.47 -2.45 13.44
N ASP A 92 8.79 -2.98 14.63
CA ASP A 92 9.21 -4.37 14.83
C ASP A 92 8.24 -5.17 15.71
N PRO A 93 7.36 -6.02 15.12
CA PRO A 93 7.13 -6.19 13.68
C PRO A 93 6.31 -5.03 13.09
N LEU A 94 6.24 -4.95 11.76
CA LEU A 94 5.53 -3.87 11.08
C LEU A 94 4.06 -3.81 11.57
N PRO A 95 3.58 -2.67 12.08
CA PRO A 95 2.24 -2.58 12.65
C PRO A 95 1.16 -2.90 11.61
N ILE A 96 0.15 -3.68 12.04
CA ILE A 96 -1.03 -3.98 11.22
C ILE A 96 -1.76 -2.71 10.76
N GLN A 97 -1.71 -1.64 11.57
CA GLN A 97 -2.25 -0.33 11.24
C GLN A 97 -1.52 0.31 10.06
N THR A 98 -0.21 0.13 9.96
CA THR A 98 0.60 0.61 8.83
C THR A 98 0.21 -0.13 7.56
N ILE A 99 0.07 -1.45 7.62
CA ILE A 99 -0.38 -2.26 6.47
C ILE A 99 -1.79 -1.83 6.04
N ALA A 100 -2.74 -1.68 6.98
CA ALA A 100 -4.09 -1.22 6.70
C ALA A 100 -4.10 0.16 6.03
N LEU A 101 -3.25 1.09 6.49
CA LEU A 101 -3.13 2.43 5.92
C LEU A 101 -2.62 2.39 4.47
N ILE A 102 -1.62 1.56 4.18
CA ILE A 102 -1.09 1.36 2.82
C ILE A 102 -2.18 0.76 1.91
N LEU A 103 -2.88 -0.27 2.36
CA LEU A 103 -3.98 -0.89 1.59
C LEU A 103 -5.07 0.13 1.25
N THR A 104 -5.39 1.00 2.21
CA THR A 104 -6.36 2.09 2.01
C THR A 104 -5.86 3.11 0.99
N ALA A 105 -4.57 3.45 1.02
CA ALA A 105 -3.96 4.36 0.05
C ALA A 105 -3.92 3.75 -1.37
N ILE A 106 -3.64 2.44 -1.49
CA ILE A 106 -3.73 1.70 -2.76
C ILE A 106 -5.16 1.76 -3.29
N GLU A 107 -6.16 1.42 -2.47
CA GLU A 107 -7.57 1.46 -2.88
C GLU A 107 -8.00 2.87 -3.30
N CYS A 108 -7.57 3.90 -2.56
CA CYS A 108 -7.80 5.30 -2.94
C CYS A 108 -7.15 5.65 -4.30
N CYS A 109 -6.00 5.08 -4.64
CA CYS A 109 -5.38 5.28 -5.96
C CYS A 109 -6.09 4.50 -7.07
N ILE A 110 -6.69 3.36 -6.76
CA ILE A 110 -7.51 2.60 -7.73
C ILE A 110 -8.83 3.33 -7.99
N ASP A 111 -9.43 3.93 -6.96
CA ASP A 111 -10.67 4.71 -7.07
C ASP A 111 -10.58 5.83 -8.10
N GLU A 112 -9.40 6.45 -8.25
CA GLU A 112 -9.14 7.50 -9.24
C GLU A 112 -9.34 7.07 -10.69
N TRP A 113 -9.40 5.77 -10.95
CA TRP A 113 -9.53 5.20 -12.30
C TRP A 113 -10.89 4.57 -12.55
N MET A 114 -11.84 4.69 -11.61
CA MET A 114 -13.17 4.07 -11.72
C MET A 114 -14.01 4.60 -12.89
N THR A 115 -13.74 5.81 -13.39
CA THR A 115 -14.39 6.34 -14.60
C THR A 115 -13.60 6.01 -15.88
N GLY A 116 -12.45 5.36 -15.75
CA GLY A 116 -11.50 5.06 -16.83
C GLY A 116 -10.56 6.23 -17.16
N VAL A 117 -10.88 7.44 -16.71
CA VAL A 117 -10.00 8.61 -16.74
C VAL A 117 -9.52 8.86 -15.32
N LYS A 118 -8.25 9.25 -15.19
CA LYS A 118 -7.68 9.59 -13.90
C LYS A 118 -8.34 10.82 -13.30
N GLU A 119 -8.85 10.67 -12.09
CA GLU A 119 -9.38 11.74 -11.25
C GLU A 119 -8.44 12.02 -10.07
N ASP A 120 -8.45 13.23 -9.54
CA ASP A 120 -7.70 13.57 -8.33
C ASP A 120 -8.59 13.34 -7.10
N ILE A 121 -8.52 12.14 -6.52
CA ILE A 121 -9.31 11.79 -5.34
C ILE A 121 -8.49 12.06 -4.09
N LYS A 122 -9.00 12.99 -3.27
CA LYS A 122 -8.36 13.36 -2.02
C LYS A 122 -8.38 12.21 -1.00
N PHE A 123 -7.19 11.78 -0.57
CA PHE A 123 -7.01 10.83 0.53
C PHE A 123 -7.27 11.47 1.91
N SER A 124 -8.54 11.79 2.16
CA SER A 124 -9.00 12.42 3.39
C SER A 124 -9.44 11.41 4.44
N SER A 125 -9.27 11.74 5.72
CA SER A 125 -9.79 10.90 6.82
C SER A 125 -11.30 10.74 6.72
N VAL A 126 -12.03 11.79 6.34
CA VAL A 126 -13.50 11.74 6.26
C VAL A 126 -13.96 10.69 5.25
N ALA A 127 -13.38 10.67 4.05
CA ALA A 127 -13.75 9.73 3.01
C ALA A 127 -13.22 8.31 3.25
N TYR A 128 -11.98 8.17 3.74
CA TYR A 128 -11.29 6.88 3.76
C TYR A 128 -11.13 6.24 5.15
N SER A 129 -11.61 6.85 6.24
CA SER A 129 -11.65 6.15 7.55
C SER A 129 -12.47 4.87 7.53
N PRO A 130 -13.66 4.80 6.88
CA PRO A 130 -14.41 3.56 6.76
C PRO A 130 -13.62 2.47 6.03
N VAL A 131 -12.97 2.81 4.91
CA VAL A 131 -12.13 1.90 4.11
C VAL A 131 -10.94 1.39 4.94
N TYR A 132 -10.28 2.28 5.69
CA TYR A 132 -9.22 1.90 6.61
C TYR A 132 -9.68 0.91 7.69
N LEU A 133 -10.84 1.16 8.31
CA LEU A 133 -11.39 0.24 9.32
C LEU A 133 -11.77 -1.11 8.72
N LEU A 134 -12.28 -1.15 7.48
CA LEU A 134 -12.55 -2.39 6.75
C LEU A 134 -11.27 -3.21 6.53
N HIS A 135 -10.18 -2.58 6.07
CA HIS A 135 -8.88 -3.26 5.90
C HIS A 135 -8.31 -3.73 7.23
N LEU A 136 -8.34 -2.88 8.26
CA LEU A 136 -7.86 -3.22 9.58
C LEU A 136 -8.60 -4.43 10.17
N ASN A 137 -9.93 -4.46 10.04
CA ASN A 137 -10.75 -5.59 10.49
C ASN A 137 -10.51 -6.84 9.64
N SER A 138 -10.27 -6.71 8.33
CA SER A 138 -9.96 -7.83 7.46
C SER A 138 -8.59 -8.45 7.77
N LEU A 139 -7.59 -7.62 8.08
CA LEU A 139 -6.28 -8.09 8.55
C LEU A 139 -6.39 -8.79 9.91
N ARG A 140 -7.17 -8.25 10.86
CA ARG A 140 -7.43 -8.89 12.17
C ARG A 140 -8.09 -10.26 12.02
N ARG A 141 -9.15 -10.36 11.20
CA ARG A 141 -9.80 -11.64 10.89
C ARG A 141 -8.86 -12.63 10.22
N PHE A 142 -7.97 -12.15 9.34
CA PHE A 142 -6.95 -13.00 8.74
C PHE A 142 -5.96 -13.52 9.78
N ASP A 143 -5.51 -12.67 10.71
CA ASP A 143 -4.63 -13.08 11.82
C ASP A 143 -5.30 -14.13 12.70
N GLU A 144 -6.55 -13.89 13.11
CA GLU A 144 -7.36 -14.84 13.90
C GLU A 144 -7.49 -16.20 13.21
N ARG A 145 -7.85 -16.21 11.92
CA ARG A 145 -8.02 -17.44 11.13
C ARG A 145 -6.72 -18.18 10.86
N THR A 146 -5.59 -17.49 10.91
CA THR A 146 -4.27 -18.04 10.60
C THR A 146 -3.35 -18.10 11.82
N ALA A 147 -3.90 -17.92 13.02
CA ALA A 147 -3.16 -17.79 14.28
C ALA A 147 -2.22 -18.98 14.54
N ALA A 148 -2.66 -20.20 14.21
CA ALA A 148 -1.85 -21.42 14.32
C ALA A 148 -0.52 -21.34 13.55
N TYR A 149 -0.50 -20.57 12.46
CA TYR A 149 0.67 -20.40 11.59
C TYR A 149 1.36 -19.04 11.76
N LYS A 150 0.75 -18.12 12.53
CA LYS A 150 1.19 -16.73 12.75
C LYS A 150 1.50 -16.00 11.43
N LEU A 151 0.65 -16.19 10.40
CA LEU A 151 0.97 -15.72 9.05
C LEU A 151 1.09 -14.21 8.97
N LEU A 152 0.20 -13.46 9.61
CA LEU A 152 0.27 -12.00 9.57
C LEU A 152 1.53 -11.46 10.26
N GLY A 153 1.90 -12.04 11.40
CA GLY A 153 3.17 -11.74 12.07
C GLY A 153 4.37 -12.00 11.16
N LYS A 154 4.40 -13.13 10.46
CA LYS A 154 5.46 -13.44 9.48
C LYS A 154 5.50 -12.48 8.31
N ILE A 155 4.34 -12.01 7.83
CA ILE A 155 4.27 -10.98 6.79
C ILE A 155 4.88 -9.67 7.31
N GLY A 156 4.50 -9.23 8.50
CA GLY A 156 5.04 -7.99 9.10
C GLY A 156 6.55 -8.04 9.31
N VAL A 157 7.09 -9.16 9.79
CA VAL A 157 8.55 -9.37 9.94
C VAL A 157 9.24 -9.36 8.58
N ASN A 158 8.71 -10.10 7.59
CA ASN A 158 9.33 -10.17 6.27
C ASN A 158 9.37 -8.81 5.56
N LEU A 159 8.29 -8.03 5.64
CA LEU A 159 8.24 -6.67 5.07
C LEU A 159 9.33 -5.77 5.68
N LEU A 160 9.51 -5.87 7.00
CA LEU A 160 10.50 -5.09 7.73
C LEU A 160 11.93 -5.51 7.41
N ASP A 161 12.21 -6.82 7.36
CA ASP A 161 13.53 -7.35 7.05
C ASP A 161 13.98 -6.95 5.64
N VAL A 162 13.06 -7.04 4.66
CA VAL A 162 13.33 -6.60 3.29
C VAL A 162 13.57 -5.08 3.24
N ALA A 163 12.81 -4.28 3.98
CA ALA A 163 13.02 -2.83 4.04
C ALA A 163 14.37 -2.45 4.66
N ARG A 164 14.78 -3.14 5.73
CA ARG A 164 16.10 -2.97 6.36
C ARG A 164 17.23 -3.34 5.39
N TYR A 165 17.09 -4.45 4.65
CA TYR A 165 18.05 -4.86 3.65
C TYR A 165 18.15 -3.87 2.48
N PHE A 166 17.00 -3.37 2.01
CA PHE A 166 16.92 -2.34 0.98
C PHE A 166 17.70 -1.07 1.43
N PHE A 167 17.45 -0.60 2.65
CA PHE A 167 18.13 0.56 3.21
C PHE A 167 19.66 0.36 3.29
N ILE A 168 20.13 -0.79 3.80
CA ILE A 168 21.57 -1.07 3.88
C ILE A 168 22.20 -1.07 2.48
N THR A 169 21.60 -1.83 1.55
CA THR A 169 22.20 -2.07 0.23
C THR A 169 22.19 -0.83 -0.65
N TYR A 170 21.08 -0.08 -0.66
CA TYR A 170 20.87 0.99 -1.64
C TYR A 170 21.03 2.39 -1.06
N VAL A 171 20.90 2.58 0.25
CA VAL A 171 20.95 3.93 0.87
C VAL A 171 22.25 4.15 1.65
N ILE A 172 22.75 3.13 2.35
CA ILE A 172 24.02 3.27 3.09
C ILE A 172 25.23 3.15 2.15
N HIS A 173 25.23 2.19 1.23
CA HIS A 173 26.39 1.91 0.38
C HIS A 173 26.46 2.77 -0.89
N HIS A 174 25.38 3.46 -1.24
CA HIS A 174 25.32 4.39 -2.38
C HIS A 174 24.71 5.74 -1.95
N PRO A 175 25.41 6.55 -1.13
CA PRO A 175 24.91 7.87 -0.76
C PRO A 175 24.83 8.76 -2.01
N ASN A 176 23.64 9.33 -2.26
CA ASN A 176 23.43 10.39 -3.25
C ASN A 176 24.23 11.66 -2.90
#